data_AF-A0A4V4H6H0-F1
#
_entry.id   AF-A0A4V4H6H0-F1
#
_cell.length_a   1.000
_cell.length_b   1.000
_cell.length_c   1.000
_cell.angle_alpha   90.00
_cell.angle_beta   90.00
_cell.angle_gamma   90.00
#
_symmetry.space_group_name_H-M   'P 1'
#
loop_
_entity.id
_entity.type
_entity.pdbx_description
1 polymer ?
#
loop_
_entity_poly.entity_id
_entity_poly.type
_entity_poly.pdbx_seq_one_letter_code
_entity_poly.pdbx_strand_id
1 'polypeptide(L)'
;MAFVLCVEMSNGYHRPEKPASEASFHLKCLIITGQMRKLKELMLKSDNRICADCGAQDPKWASANIGIFICLKCSDIHRSLGTDISKVLSVTLDEWSDGDIESMIEVGGNSYANSIYEAFLPKGFPKPKSNSSYEERSKFIRSKYESQEFLKPSLRIVEMREFIGDLKVKVVRGSNLAVRDMFSSDPYKAQTTVKPSDLNPIWNEELTLSVPQTYGALKLQVYDQDVFSADDIMGEAEVDLQPMITSAMAFGDPELLGNMQIGKWLKTSDNALISDSIVNIVDGKVKQEVSLQLQNVESGEIEGTRTE
;
A
#
# COMPACT_ATOMS: atom_id res chain seq x y z
N MET A 1 -19.59 28.46 -15.07
CA MET A 1 -18.34 28.22 -14.34
C MET A 1 -18.65 28.09 -12.86
N ALA A 2 -18.71 26.88 -12.37
CA ALA A 2 -18.59 26.53 -10.96
C ALA A 2 -17.18 25.93 -10.76
N PHE A 3 -16.58 25.72 -9.55
CA PHE A 3 -15.16 25.42 -9.20
C PHE A 3 -14.76 24.18 -8.27
N VAL A 4 -14.04 23.12 -8.76
CA VAL A 4 -13.63 21.77 -8.18
C VAL A 4 -12.17 21.43 -8.47
N LEU A 5 -11.50 20.93 -7.42
CA LEU A 5 -10.17 20.35 -7.50
C LEU A 5 -10.26 18.82 -7.40
N CYS A 6 -9.64 18.12 -8.34
CA CYS A 6 -9.37 16.69 -8.26
C CYS A 6 -7.92 16.46 -7.78
N VAL A 7 -7.76 15.55 -6.83
CA VAL A 7 -6.46 15.12 -6.32
C VAL A 7 -6.31 13.62 -6.60
N GLU A 8 -5.27 13.24 -7.33
CA GLU A 8 -5.01 11.85 -7.75
C GLU A 8 -3.53 11.45 -7.56
N MET A 9 -3.28 10.22 -7.14
CA MET A 9 -1.93 9.65 -7.03
C MET A 9 -1.53 8.89 -8.30
N SER A 10 -0.32 9.14 -8.82
CA SER A 10 0.23 8.41 -9.96
C SER A 10 0.96 7.11 -9.55
N ASN A 11 1.03 6.10 -10.43
CA ASN A 11 1.75 4.84 -10.17
C ASN A 11 3.26 4.98 -10.45
N GLY A 12 4.11 4.72 -9.46
CA GLY A 12 5.57 4.84 -9.55
C GLY A 12 6.25 3.60 -10.11
N TYR A 13 6.75 3.64 -11.35
CA TYR A 13 7.61 2.58 -11.91
C TYR A 13 9.10 2.95 -11.71
N HIS A 14 9.81 2.21 -10.84
CA HIS A 14 11.26 2.34 -10.65
C HIS A 14 12.05 1.22 -11.35
N ARG A 15 13.21 1.58 -11.92
CA ARG A 15 14.15 0.71 -12.63
C ARG A 15 15.14 0.04 -11.65
N PRO A 16 15.44 -1.27 -11.75
CA PRO A 16 16.33 -1.94 -10.81
C PRO A 16 17.83 -1.69 -11.10
N GLU A 17 18.63 -1.56 -10.03
CA GLU A 17 20.10 -1.49 -10.06
C GLU A 17 20.78 -2.87 -10.07
N LYS A 18 22.05 -2.92 -10.53
CA LYS A 18 22.85 -4.14 -10.78
C LYS A 18 23.47 -4.75 -9.50
N PRO A 19 23.76 -6.07 -9.48
CA PRO A 19 24.29 -6.75 -8.29
C PRO A 19 25.82 -6.64 -8.10
N ALA A 20 26.24 -6.75 -6.83
CA ALA A 20 27.60 -6.59 -6.30
C ALA A 20 28.49 -7.87 -6.31
N SER A 21 29.81 -7.68 -6.08
CA SER A 21 30.96 -8.58 -6.29
C SER A 21 31.13 -9.83 -5.39
N GLU A 22 32.03 -10.74 -5.79
CA GLU A 22 32.30 -12.10 -5.26
C GLU A 22 32.52 -12.28 -3.75
N ALA A 23 33.05 -11.29 -3.01
CA ALA A 23 33.17 -11.40 -1.54
C ALA A 23 31.80 -11.48 -0.84
N SER A 24 30.75 -10.95 -1.48
CA SER A 24 29.35 -11.07 -1.03
C SER A 24 28.84 -12.51 -1.09
N PHE A 25 29.31 -13.32 -2.05
CA PHE A 25 28.78 -14.67 -2.29
C PHE A 25 29.10 -15.64 -1.14
N HIS A 26 30.28 -15.55 -0.53
CA HIS A 26 30.68 -16.46 0.55
C HIS A 26 29.93 -16.14 1.86
N LEU A 27 29.74 -14.85 2.17
CA LEU A 27 28.94 -14.41 3.31
C LEU A 27 27.45 -14.75 3.12
N LYS A 28 26.91 -14.57 1.91
CA LYS A 28 25.56 -15.02 1.54
C LYS A 28 25.38 -16.52 1.75
N CYS A 29 26.34 -17.36 1.37
CA CYS A 29 26.24 -18.80 1.56
C CYS A 29 26.17 -19.22 3.05
N LEU A 30 26.97 -18.57 3.91
CA LEU A 30 26.91 -18.78 5.37
C LEU A 30 25.59 -18.28 6.00
N ILE A 31 25.04 -17.16 5.51
CA ILE A 31 23.74 -16.64 5.94
C ILE A 31 22.61 -17.58 5.48
N ILE A 32 22.60 -17.99 4.21
CA ILE A 32 21.62 -18.92 3.63
C ILE A 32 21.60 -20.25 4.42
N THR A 33 22.77 -20.81 4.72
CA THR A 33 22.84 -22.05 5.54
C THR A 33 22.34 -21.86 6.97
N GLY A 34 22.50 -20.66 7.55
CA GLY A 34 21.94 -20.29 8.85
C GLY A 34 20.42 -20.08 8.83
N GLN A 35 19.89 -19.39 7.83
CA GLN A 35 18.47 -19.10 7.68
C GLN A 35 17.67 -20.37 7.37
N MET A 36 18.20 -21.25 6.52
CA MET A 36 17.58 -22.56 6.25
C MET A 36 17.48 -23.43 7.51
N ARG A 37 18.35 -23.24 8.51
CA ARG A 37 18.20 -23.87 9.83
C ARG A 37 16.96 -23.37 10.56
N LYS A 38 16.73 -22.05 10.56
CA LYS A 38 15.55 -21.43 11.19
C LYS A 38 14.25 -21.92 10.53
N LEU A 39 14.22 -22.03 9.19
CA LEU A 39 13.05 -22.59 8.50
C LEU A 39 12.78 -24.03 8.94
N LYS A 40 13.82 -24.86 9.06
CA LYS A 40 13.69 -26.24 9.57
C LYS A 40 13.20 -26.28 11.02
N GLU A 41 13.70 -25.41 11.88
CA GLU A 41 13.22 -25.28 13.27
C GLU A 41 11.74 -24.87 13.32
N LEU A 42 11.33 -23.94 12.45
CA LEU A 42 9.94 -23.55 12.32
C LEU A 42 9.06 -24.73 11.91
N MET A 43 9.49 -25.54 10.93
CA MET A 43 8.76 -26.74 10.50
C MET A 43 8.54 -27.78 11.62
N LEU A 44 9.43 -27.84 12.61
CA LEU A 44 9.36 -28.81 13.70
C LEU A 44 8.29 -28.47 14.75
N LYS A 45 7.76 -27.23 14.75
CA LYS A 45 6.63 -26.87 15.62
C LYS A 45 5.42 -27.75 15.33
N SER A 46 4.72 -28.19 16.37
CA SER A 46 3.58 -29.13 16.26
C SER A 46 2.54 -28.70 15.23
N ASP A 47 2.21 -27.41 15.23
CA ASP A 47 1.14 -26.84 14.41
C ASP A 47 1.53 -26.75 12.92
N ASN A 48 2.83 -26.73 12.64
CA ASN A 48 3.39 -26.71 11.29
C ASN A 48 3.55 -28.11 10.69
N ARG A 49 3.39 -29.17 11.50
CA ARG A 49 3.35 -30.56 11.03
C ARG A 49 2.00 -30.96 10.45
N ILE A 50 1.04 -30.03 10.44
CA ILE A 50 -0.29 -30.24 9.89
C ILE A 50 -0.52 -29.13 8.86
N CYS A 51 -0.97 -29.50 7.67
CA CYS A 51 -1.31 -28.58 6.59
C CYS A 51 -2.32 -27.53 7.07
N ALA A 52 -1.99 -26.25 6.83
CA ALA A 52 -2.76 -25.11 7.31
C ALA A 52 -4.24 -25.13 6.87
N ASP A 53 -4.55 -25.73 5.73
CA ASP A 53 -5.90 -25.65 5.15
C ASP A 53 -6.73 -26.91 5.37
N CYS A 54 -6.15 -28.09 5.19
CA CYS A 54 -6.91 -29.36 5.14
C CYS A 54 -6.53 -30.37 6.22
N GLY A 55 -5.58 -30.06 7.09
CA GLY A 55 -5.21 -30.96 8.18
C GLY A 55 -4.37 -32.19 7.78
N ALA A 56 -3.89 -32.26 6.53
CA ALA A 56 -2.97 -33.33 6.11
C ALA A 56 -1.64 -33.27 6.87
N GLN A 57 -1.10 -34.42 7.27
CA GLN A 57 0.14 -34.50 8.03
C GLN A 57 1.38 -34.18 7.17
N ASP A 58 2.43 -33.71 7.84
CA ASP A 58 3.78 -33.47 7.33
C ASP A 58 3.83 -32.70 6.00
N PRO A 59 3.28 -31.46 5.95
CA PRO A 59 3.32 -30.64 4.74
C PRO A 59 4.77 -30.41 4.26
N LYS A 60 4.99 -30.49 2.94
CA LYS A 60 6.31 -30.30 2.29
C LYS A 60 6.38 -29.08 1.38
N TRP A 61 5.33 -28.26 1.40
CA TRP A 61 5.27 -26.99 0.69
C TRP A 61 4.94 -25.89 1.68
N ALA A 62 5.23 -24.67 1.29
CA ALA A 62 4.93 -23.49 2.05
C ALA A 62 4.50 -22.35 1.13
N SER A 63 3.76 -21.41 1.69
CA SER A 63 3.54 -20.10 1.09
C SER A 63 4.36 -19.10 1.88
N ALA A 64 5.44 -18.59 1.29
CA ALA A 64 6.46 -17.80 2.00
C ALA A 64 5.94 -16.45 2.48
N ASN A 65 5.13 -15.78 1.66
CA ASN A 65 4.54 -14.47 1.95
C ASN A 65 3.29 -14.54 2.86
N ILE A 66 2.62 -15.70 2.93
CA ILE A 66 1.51 -15.94 3.87
C ILE A 66 2.03 -16.49 5.20
N GLY A 67 3.19 -17.16 5.20
CA GLY A 67 3.79 -17.72 6.41
C GLY A 67 3.24 -19.08 6.83
N ILE A 68 2.79 -19.92 5.87
CA ILE A 68 2.15 -21.22 6.14
C ILE A 68 2.85 -22.40 5.47
N PHE A 69 2.71 -23.58 6.06
CA PHE A 69 3.06 -24.88 5.52
C PHE A 69 1.81 -25.64 5.08
N ILE A 70 1.85 -26.13 3.85
CA ILE A 70 0.73 -26.75 3.14
C ILE A 70 1.14 -28.06 2.45
N CYS A 71 0.18 -28.96 2.27
CA CYS A 71 0.40 -30.22 1.54
C CYS A 71 0.40 -30.00 0.01
N LEU A 72 0.90 -30.98 -0.75
CA LEU A 72 0.98 -30.93 -2.21
C LEU A 72 -0.33 -30.45 -2.86
N LYS A 73 -1.43 -31.13 -2.54
CA LYS A 73 -2.77 -30.85 -3.08
C LYS A 73 -3.27 -29.43 -2.77
N CYS A 74 -2.91 -28.85 -1.62
CA CYS A 74 -3.23 -27.46 -1.31
C CYS A 74 -2.29 -26.51 -2.03
N SER A 75 -1.01 -26.88 -2.17
CA SER A 75 -0.01 -26.07 -2.88
C SER A 75 -0.41 -25.84 -4.34
N ASP A 76 -1.01 -26.82 -5.01
CA ASP A 76 -1.49 -26.68 -6.39
C ASP A 76 -2.60 -25.62 -6.51
N ILE A 77 -3.50 -25.56 -5.52
CA ILE A 77 -4.57 -24.55 -5.46
C ILE A 77 -3.96 -23.18 -5.15
N HIS A 78 -3.03 -23.10 -4.20
CA HIS A 78 -2.33 -21.86 -3.86
C HIS A 78 -1.58 -21.28 -5.07
N ARG A 79 -1.00 -22.11 -5.94
CA ARG A 79 -0.38 -21.66 -7.20
C ARG A 79 -1.40 -20.97 -8.12
N SER A 80 -2.66 -21.42 -8.12
CA SER A 80 -3.74 -20.81 -8.91
C SER A 80 -4.23 -19.45 -8.39
N LEU A 81 -3.76 -19.00 -7.23
CA LEU A 81 -4.10 -17.68 -6.66
C LEU A 81 -3.21 -16.55 -7.18
N GLY A 82 -2.08 -16.86 -7.82
CA GLY A 82 -1.06 -15.85 -8.17
C GLY A 82 -0.03 -15.64 -7.07
N THR A 83 1.18 -15.21 -7.45
CA THR A 83 2.33 -15.03 -6.53
C THR A 83 2.19 -13.83 -5.60
N ASP A 84 1.41 -12.86 -6.04
CA ASP A 84 0.93 -11.67 -5.32
C ASP A 84 0.08 -12.04 -4.10
N ILE A 85 -0.76 -13.08 -4.20
CA ILE A 85 -1.50 -13.63 -3.06
C ILE A 85 -0.68 -14.69 -2.33
N SER A 86 -0.14 -15.68 -3.04
CA SER A 86 0.53 -16.83 -2.44
C SER A 86 1.79 -17.25 -3.20
N LYS A 87 2.95 -16.95 -2.63
CA LYS A 87 4.26 -17.37 -3.14
C LYS A 87 4.60 -18.79 -2.67
N VAL A 88 4.25 -19.79 -3.49
CA VAL A 88 4.41 -21.21 -3.16
C VAL A 88 5.82 -21.73 -3.45
N LEU A 89 6.47 -22.29 -2.42
CA LEU A 89 7.79 -22.92 -2.50
C LEU A 89 7.75 -24.32 -1.85
N SER A 90 8.46 -25.28 -2.45
CA SER A 90 8.81 -26.55 -1.82
C SER A 90 9.87 -26.31 -0.76
N VAL A 91 9.68 -26.88 0.42
CA VAL A 91 10.64 -26.75 1.54
C VAL A 91 11.95 -27.52 1.31
N THR A 92 11.99 -28.41 0.31
CA THR A 92 13.17 -29.23 -0.01
C THR A 92 13.66 -29.09 -1.44
N LEU A 93 12.80 -28.74 -2.40
CA LEU A 93 13.13 -28.78 -3.83
C LEU A 93 13.38 -27.40 -4.44
N ASP A 94 12.85 -26.33 -3.83
CA ASP A 94 12.99 -24.98 -4.37
C ASP A 94 14.08 -24.20 -3.63
N GLU A 95 14.67 -23.22 -4.31
CA GLU A 95 15.58 -22.26 -3.69
C GLU A 95 14.77 -21.23 -2.89
N TRP A 96 15.25 -20.92 -1.69
CA TRP A 96 14.65 -19.95 -0.78
C TRP A 96 15.57 -18.74 -0.68
N SER A 97 15.01 -17.54 -0.88
CA SER A 97 15.74 -16.32 -0.58
C SER A 97 15.73 -16.03 0.93
N ASP A 98 16.67 -15.22 1.40
CA ASP A 98 16.71 -14.81 2.81
C ASP A 98 15.41 -14.10 3.23
N GLY A 99 14.85 -13.26 2.35
CA GLY A 99 13.58 -12.57 2.59
C GLY A 99 12.36 -13.51 2.65
N ASP A 100 12.38 -14.62 1.90
CA ASP A 100 11.33 -15.64 1.99
C ASP A 100 11.34 -16.35 3.35
N ILE A 101 12.53 -16.64 3.86
CA ILE A 101 12.69 -17.28 5.17
C ILE A 101 12.33 -16.31 6.28
N GLU A 102 12.76 -15.05 6.18
CA GLU A 102 12.41 -14.00 7.13
C GLU A 102 10.89 -13.82 7.22
N SER A 103 10.20 -13.72 6.07
CA SER A 103 8.74 -13.64 6.00
C SER A 103 8.06 -14.82 6.72
N MET A 104 8.54 -16.05 6.51
CA MET A 104 8.01 -17.23 7.21
C MET A 104 8.21 -17.15 8.74
N ILE A 105 9.35 -16.64 9.19
CA ILE A 105 9.70 -16.53 10.61
C ILE A 105 8.91 -15.42 11.30
N GLU A 106 8.74 -14.27 10.64
CA GLU A 106 7.97 -13.13 11.14
C GLU A 106 6.50 -13.48 11.37
N VAL A 107 5.87 -14.19 10.43
CA VAL A 107 4.51 -14.70 10.63
C VAL A 107 4.49 -15.80 11.69
N GLY A 108 5.55 -16.62 11.79
CA GLY A 108 5.66 -17.61 12.87
C GLY A 108 4.92 -18.93 12.63
N GLY A 109 4.39 -19.15 11.43
CA GLY A 109 3.83 -20.43 10.97
C GLY A 109 2.30 -20.54 11.04
N ASN A 110 1.82 -21.77 10.84
CA ASN A 110 0.40 -22.11 10.63
C ASN A 110 -0.52 -21.65 11.75
N SER A 111 -0.10 -21.82 13.01
CA SER A 111 -0.90 -21.45 14.18
C SER A 111 -1.24 -19.96 14.17
N TYR A 112 -0.21 -19.12 13.96
CA TYR A 112 -0.36 -17.68 13.95
C TYR A 112 -1.09 -17.21 12.70
N ALA A 113 -0.73 -17.72 11.52
CA ALA A 113 -1.44 -17.41 10.28
C ALA A 113 -2.93 -17.78 10.38
N ASN A 114 -3.29 -18.93 10.97
CA ASN A 114 -4.68 -19.31 11.19
C ASN A 114 -5.38 -18.41 12.22
N SER A 115 -4.67 -17.94 13.25
CA SER A 115 -5.22 -16.97 14.20
C SER A 115 -5.61 -15.64 13.55
N ILE A 116 -5.02 -15.33 12.39
CA ILE A 116 -5.35 -14.19 11.55
C ILE A 116 -6.43 -14.60 10.54
N TYR A 117 -6.07 -15.44 9.56
CA TYR A 117 -6.90 -15.83 8.41
C TYR A 117 -8.14 -16.65 8.74
N GLU A 118 -8.31 -17.11 9.98
CA GLU A 118 -9.50 -17.81 10.45
C GLU A 118 -10.09 -17.18 11.72
N ALA A 119 -9.68 -15.94 12.07
CA ALA A 119 -10.10 -15.25 13.30
C ALA A 119 -11.63 -15.19 13.48
N PHE A 120 -12.36 -15.03 12.38
CA PHE A 120 -13.83 -14.93 12.33
C PHE A 120 -14.46 -16.09 11.56
N LEU A 121 -13.79 -17.25 11.51
CA LEU A 121 -14.36 -18.44 10.86
C LEU A 121 -15.66 -18.84 11.58
N PRO A 122 -16.82 -18.89 10.88
CA PRO A 122 -18.09 -19.20 11.53
C PRO A 122 -18.07 -20.57 12.20
N LYS A 123 -18.65 -20.67 13.41
CA LYS A 123 -18.73 -21.94 14.12
C LYS A 123 -19.51 -22.96 13.29
N GLY A 124 -18.87 -24.11 13.03
CA GLY A 124 -19.46 -25.17 12.21
C GLY A 124 -19.21 -25.02 10.71
N PHE A 125 -18.42 -24.03 10.27
CA PHE A 125 -18.00 -23.93 8.88
C PHE A 125 -17.24 -25.21 8.46
N PRO A 126 -17.57 -25.83 7.31
CA PRO A 126 -16.98 -27.10 6.90
C PRO A 126 -15.55 -26.89 6.39
N LYS A 127 -14.55 -27.05 7.27
CA LYS A 127 -13.14 -27.08 6.86
C LYS A 127 -12.85 -28.35 6.05
N PRO A 128 -12.07 -28.26 4.96
CA PRO A 128 -11.68 -29.43 4.20
C PRO A 128 -10.80 -30.35 5.06
N LYS A 129 -10.83 -31.64 4.73
CA LYS A 129 -9.99 -32.68 5.35
C LYS A 129 -8.92 -33.14 4.36
N SER A 130 -8.00 -33.98 4.82
CA SER A 130 -6.92 -34.52 3.98
C SER A 130 -7.44 -35.31 2.77
N ASN A 131 -8.63 -35.91 2.87
CA ASN A 131 -9.31 -36.64 1.79
C ASN A 131 -10.36 -35.82 1.03
N SER A 132 -10.56 -34.54 1.36
CA SER A 132 -11.50 -33.66 0.64
C SER A 132 -11.14 -33.50 -0.83
N SER A 133 -12.17 -33.24 -1.64
CA SER A 133 -12.05 -33.04 -3.07
C SER A 133 -11.27 -31.75 -3.40
N TYR A 134 -10.84 -31.63 -4.65
CA TYR A 134 -10.20 -30.40 -5.13
C TYR A 134 -11.12 -29.19 -4.97
N GLU A 135 -12.42 -29.35 -5.27
CA GLU A 135 -13.41 -28.28 -5.20
C GLU A 135 -13.64 -27.79 -3.76
N GLU A 136 -13.77 -28.71 -2.80
CA GLU A 136 -13.91 -28.36 -1.38
C GLU A 136 -12.68 -27.60 -0.85
N ARG A 137 -11.48 -28.05 -1.23
CA ARG A 137 -10.22 -27.38 -0.88
C ARG A 137 -10.14 -26.00 -1.53
N SER A 138 -10.45 -25.91 -2.82
CA SER A 138 -10.35 -24.67 -3.61
C SER A 138 -11.27 -23.60 -3.04
N LYS A 139 -12.52 -23.97 -2.75
CA LYS A 139 -13.49 -23.07 -2.13
C LYS A 139 -12.98 -22.51 -0.80
N PHE A 140 -12.50 -23.37 0.10
CA PHE A 140 -11.99 -22.93 1.40
C PHE A 140 -10.75 -22.03 1.27
N ILE A 141 -9.77 -22.43 0.45
CA ILE A 141 -8.51 -21.70 0.26
C ILE A 141 -8.76 -20.32 -0.34
N ARG A 142 -9.65 -20.20 -1.35
CA ARG A 142 -10.02 -18.91 -1.95
C ARG A 142 -10.74 -18.00 -0.97
N SER A 143 -11.76 -18.51 -0.26
CA SER A 143 -12.43 -17.72 0.79
C SER A 143 -11.48 -17.27 1.89
N LYS A 144 -10.47 -18.08 2.24
CA LYS A 144 -9.49 -17.77 3.28
C LYS A 144 -8.46 -16.72 2.86
N TYR A 145 -7.86 -16.81 1.67
CA TYR A 145 -6.70 -15.98 1.30
C TYR A 145 -6.97 -14.98 0.17
N GLU A 146 -7.84 -15.32 -0.78
CA GLU A 146 -8.20 -14.44 -1.92
C GLU A 146 -9.31 -13.47 -1.50
N SER A 147 -10.45 -13.99 -1.02
CA SER A 147 -11.58 -13.17 -0.56
C SER A 147 -11.49 -12.74 0.90
N GLN A 148 -10.61 -13.40 1.68
CA GLN A 148 -10.33 -13.08 3.09
C GLN A 148 -11.58 -12.94 3.98
N GLU A 149 -12.56 -13.82 3.75
CA GLU A 149 -13.89 -13.76 4.37
C GLU A 149 -13.86 -13.88 5.90
N PHE A 150 -12.83 -14.52 6.44
CA PHE A 150 -12.71 -14.84 7.87
C PHE A 150 -11.76 -13.90 8.63
N LEU A 151 -11.21 -12.86 7.97
CA LEU A 151 -10.45 -11.82 8.65
C LEU A 151 -11.38 -10.84 9.36
N LYS A 152 -10.85 -10.15 10.38
CA LYS A 152 -11.47 -8.91 10.86
C LYS A 152 -11.58 -7.98 9.65
N PRO A 153 -12.70 -7.27 9.41
CA PRO A 153 -12.79 -6.33 8.31
C PRO A 153 -11.60 -5.35 8.28
N SER A 154 -11.22 -4.82 9.45
CA SER A 154 -10.06 -3.92 9.62
C SER A 154 -8.68 -4.57 9.48
N LEU A 155 -8.59 -5.87 9.21
CA LEU A 155 -7.34 -6.62 9.01
C LEU A 155 -7.29 -7.29 7.64
N ARG A 156 -8.27 -7.02 6.77
CA ARG A 156 -8.27 -7.55 5.41
C ARG A 156 -7.06 -6.99 4.69
N ILE A 157 -6.13 -7.89 4.42
CA ILE A 157 -4.89 -7.64 3.70
C ILE A 157 -5.16 -7.12 2.29
N VAL A 158 -6.29 -7.49 1.66
CA VAL A 158 -6.73 -6.89 0.38
C VAL A 158 -6.89 -5.36 0.51
N GLU A 159 -7.20 -4.85 1.70
CA GLU A 159 -7.33 -3.41 1.97
C GLU A 159 -6.06 -2.80 2.60
N MET A 160 -5.20 -3.57 3.27
CA MET A 160 -4.04 -3.04 4.03
C MET A 160 -2.67 -3.17 3.35
N ARG A 161 -2.45 -4.05 2.37
CA ARG A 161 -1.10 -4.30 1.81
C ARG A 161 -0.70 -3.38 0.66
N GLU A 162 -1.63 -2.62 0.09
CA GLU A 162 -1.28 -1.69 -0.97
C GLU A 162 -0.79 -0.35 -0.45
N PHE A 163 -0.96 0.01 0.84
CA PHE A 163 -0.82 1.39 1.30
C PHE A 163 0.23 1.63 2.41
N ILE A 164 1.01 2.70 2.29
CA ILE A 164 1.99 3.22 3.27
C ILE A 164 1.26 3.87 4.45
N GLY A 165 0.10 4.48 4.22
CA GLY A 165 -0.71 5.17 5.22
C GLY A 165 -1.74 6.09 4.57
N ASP A 166 -2.45 6.85 5.39
CA ASP A 166 -3.40 7.87 4.92
C ASP A 166 -2.70 9.22 4.84
N LEU A 167 -2.85 9.88 3.68
CA LEU A 167 -2.42 11.26 3.45
C LEU A 167 -3.64 12.18 3.56
N LYS A 168 -3.60 13.12 4.51
CA LYS A 168 -4.61 14.17 4.61
C LYS A 168 -4.13 15.38 3.83
N VAL A 169 -4.87 15.75 2.80
CA VAL A 169 -4.65 16.95 1.99
C VAL A 169 -5.70 17.98 2.35
N LYS A 170 -5.31 19.00 3.11
CA LYS A 170 -6.17 20.15 3.37
C LYS A 170 -5.98 21.21 2.31
N VAL A 171 -7.02 21.50 1.55
CA VAL A 171 -7.03 22.54 0.51
C VAL A 171 -7.74 23.78 1.07
N VAL A 172 -6.97 24.85 1.29
CA VAL A 172 -7.49 26.08 1.92
C VAL A 172 -8.27 26.92 0.90
N ARG A 173 -7.62 27.30 -0.21
CA ARG A 173 -8.26 28.11 -1.26
C ARG A 173 -7.67 27.83 -2.63
N GLY A 174 -8.51 28.01 -3.63
CA GLY A 174 -8.10 28.22 -5.01
C GLY A 174 -8.36 29.65 -5.43
N SER A 175 -7.65 30.10 -6.44
CA SER A 175 -7.96 31.32 -7.18
C SER A 175 -8.16 30.94 -8.66
N ASN A 176 -9.39 31.08 -9.17
CA ASN A 176 -9.89 30.96 -10.55
C ASN A 176 -10.27 29.52 -11.10
N LEU A 177 -10.92 28.56 -10.40
CA LEU A 177 -10.76 27.07 -10.67
C LEU A 177 -11.95 25.99 -10.82
N ALA A 178 -12.53 25.58 -12.01
CA ALA A 178 -13.96 25.13 -12.25
C ALA A 178 -14.49 23.63 -11.84
N VAL A 179 -15.81 23.21 -11.84
CA VAL A 179 -16.60 22.27 -10.90
C VAL A 179 -17.15 20.90 -11.38
N ARG A 180 -17.46 19.98 -10.42
CA ARG A 180 -18.46 18.83 -10.32
C ARG A 180 -18.01 17.44 -10.82
N ASP A 181 -18.62 16.30 -10.47
CA ASP A 181 -19.16 15.65 -9.25
C ASP A 181 -19.63 14.25 -9.71
N MET A 182 -18.98 13.15 -9.30
CA MET A 182 -19.57 11.80 -9.36
C MET A 182 -18.84 10.78 -8.48
N PHE A 183 -19.63 9.86 -7.93
CA PHE A 183 -19.24 8.70 -7.13
C PHE A 183 -18.14 7.86 -7.79
N SER A 184 -17.00 7.76 -7.11
CA SER A 184 -16.01 6.71 -7.34
C SER A 184 -15.41 6.33 -5.99
N SER A 185 -15.58 5.07 -5.59
CA SER A 185 -14.92 4.47 -4.43
C SER A 185 -13.46 4.12 -4.78
N ASP A 186 -12.71 5.09 -5.30
CA ASP A 186 -11.30 4.93 -5.65
C ASP A 186 -10.45 5.56 -4.53
N PRO A 187 -9.73 4.76 -3.71
CA PRO A 187 -8.98 5.26 -2.55
C PRO A 187 -7.82 6.20 -2.91
N TYR A 188 -7.45 6.27 -4.20
CA TYR A 188 -6.35 7.10 -4.71
C TYR A 188 -6.80 8.44 -5.31
N LYS A 189 -8.12 8.71 -5.31
CA LYS A 189 -8.71 9.94 -5.87
C LYS A 189 -9.68 10.60 -4.91
N ALA A 190 -9.55 11.91 -4.74
CA ALA A 190 -10.47 12.70 -3.92
C ALA A 190 -10.79 14.03 -4.61
N GLN A 191 -11.98 14.57 -4.35
CA GLN A 191 -12.46 15.81 -4.95
C GLN A 191 -13.03 16.74 -3.88
N THR A 192 -12.83 18.04 -4.03
CA THR A 192 -13.44 19.07 -3.16
C THR A 192 -14.90 19.31 -3.52
N THR A 193 -15.65 19.98 -2.63
CA THR A 193 -16.99 20.45 -2.96
C THR A 193 -16.98 21.49 -4.05
N VAL A 194 -18.11 21.51 -4.71
CA VAL A 194 -18.43 22.35 -5.85
C VAL A 194 -18.75 23.78 -5.41
N LYS A 195 -17.96 24.77 -5.83
CA LYS A 195 -18.25 26.20 -5.57
C LYS A 195 -18.80 26.92 -6.81
N PRO A 196 -20.08 27.29 -6.88
CA PRO A 196 -20.63 27.95 -8.06
C PRO A 196 -20.14 29.39 -8.24
N SER A 197 -19.69 29.74 -9.46
CA SER A 197 -19.44 31.12 -9.91
C SER A 197 -18.51 31.97 -9.05
N ASP A 198 -17.49 31.35 -8.44
CA ASP A 198 -16.45 32.06 -7.68
C ASP A 198 -15.06 31.76 -8.26
N LEU A 199 -14.44 32.80 -8.81
CA LEU A 199 -13.06 32.80 -9.27
C LEU A 199 -12.05 32.85 -8.11
N ASN A 200 -12.46 32.72 -6.85
CA ASN A 200 -11.57 32.62 -5.69
C ASN A 200 -12.13 31.63 -4.66
N PRO A 201 -12.38 30.37 -5.04
CA PRO A 201 -13.08 29.43 -4.18
C PRO A 201 -12.29 29.16 -2.89
N ILE A 202 -12.93 29.43 -1.75
CA ILE A 202 -12.43 29.00 -0.44
C ILE A 202 -13.09 27.66 -0.12
N TRP A 203 -12.30 26.58 -0.15
CA TRP A 203 -12.79 25.25 0.20
C TRP A 203 -12.69 24.98 1.69
N ASN A 204 -11.50 25.16 2.29
CA ASN A 204 -11.20 24.74 3.66
C ASN A 204 -11.58 23.27 3.91
N GLU A 205 -11.32 22.41 2.93
CA GLU A 205 -11.69 21.01 2.97
C GLU A 205 -10.48 20.11 3.17
N GLU A 206 -10.67 19.06 3.94
CA GLU A 206 -9.67 18.01 4.14
C GLU A 206 -10.10 16.78 3.34
N LEU A 207 -9.25 16.40 2.40
CA LEU A 207 -9.39 15.18 1.61
C LEU A 207 -8.43 14.14 2.19
N THR A 208 -8.89 12.89 2.33
CA THR A 208 -8.04 11.78 2.79
C THR A 208 -7.83 10.81 1.64
N LEU A 209 -6.57 10.50 1.34
CA LEU A 209 -6.14 9.61 0.27
C LEU A 209 -5.31 8.49 0.89
N SER A 210 -5.52 7.24 0.47
CA SER A 210 -4.65 6.16 0.90
C SER A 210 -3.42 6.11 -0.05
N VAL A 211 -2.22 6.21 0.51
CA VAL A 211 -0.97 6.30 -0.25
C VAL A 211 -0.47 4.90 -0.60
N PRO A 212 -0.29 4.51 -1.87
CA PRO A 212 0.19 3.17 -2.21
C PRO A 212 1.67 2.96 -1.88
N GLN A 213 2.14 1.71 -1.76
CA GLN A 213 3.56 1.35 -1.59
C GLN A 213 4.44 1.88 -2.73
N THR A 214 3.89 1.89 -3.94
CA THR A 214 4.50 2.48 -5.13
C THR A 214 3.71 3.73 -5.53
N TYR A 215 4.11 4.88 -5.00
CA TYR A 215 3.50 6.16 -5.32
C TYR A 215 4.41 6.99 -6.25
N GLY A 216 3.77 7.74 -7.14
CA GLY A 216 4.36 8.84 -7.89
C GLY A 216 3.94 10.19 -7.30
N ALA A 217 4.00 11.24 -8.12
CA ALA A 217 3.55 12.56 -7.69
C ALA A 217 2.03 12.58 -7.44
N LEU A 218 1.63 13.42 -6.49
CA LEU A 218 0.24 13.80 -6.23
C LEU A 218 -0.17 14.86 -7.25
N LYS A 219 -1.10 14.53 -8.14
CA LYS A 219 -1.61 15.43 -9.17
C LYS A 219 -2.81 16.18 -8.65
N LEU A 220 -2.78 17.50 -8.81
CA LEU A 220 -3.87 18.43 -8.55
C LEU A 220 -4.35 18.94 -9.90
N GLN A 221 -5.60 18.68 -10.25
CA GLN A 221 -6.17 19.06 -11.53
C GLN A 221 -7.47 19.82 -11.33
N VAL A 222 -7.62 20.90 -12.08
CA VAL A 222 -8.78 21.78 -12.06
C VAL A 222 -9.48 21.68 -13.42
N TYR A 223 -10.80 21.59 -13.43
CA TYR A 223 -11.61 21.37 -14.66
C TYR A 223 -12.62 22.49 -14.86
N ASP A 224 -13.26 22.65 -16.03
CA ASP A 224 -14.52 23.42 -16.17
C ASP A 224 -15.69 22.50 -16.45
N GLN A 225 -16.85 22.78 -15.86
CA GLN A 225 -18.08 22.07 -16.19
C GLN A 225 -19.02 22.97 -16.97
N ASP A 226 -19.09 22.67 -18.26
CA ASP A 226 -20.15 23.10 -19.14
C ASP A 226 -21.15 21.96 -19.37
N VAL A 227 -22.44 22.30 -19.36
CA VAL A 227 -23.53 21.32 -19.45
C VAL A 227 -23.62 20.66 -20.85
N PHE A 228 -22.87 21.13 -21.85
CA PHE A 228 -23.05 20.72 -23.26
C PHE A 228 -21.78 20.70 -24.16
N SER A 229 -20.55 20.77 -23.62
CA SER A 229 -19.30 20.61 -24.41
C SER A 229 -18.29 19.71 -23.70
N ALA A 230 -17.29 19.20 -24.43
CA ALA A 230 -16.23 18.35 -23.86
C ALA A 230 -15.43 19.12 -22.81
N ASP A 231 -15.21 18.50 -21.65
CA ASP A 231 -14.62 19.12 -20.46
C ASP A 231 -13.16 19.57 -20.72
N ASP A 232 -12.85 20.85 -20.50
CA ASP A 232 -11.51 21.43 -20.66
C ASP A 232 -10.75 21.51 -19.32
N ILE A 233 -9.49 21.07 -19.31
CA ILE A 233 -8.59 21.19 -18.15
C ILE A 233 -8.21 22.66 -17.97
N MET A 234 -8.41 23.19 -16.75
CA MET A 234 -8.11 24.57 -16.36
C MET A 234 -6.80 24.72 -15.58
N GLY A 235 -5.92 23.75 -15.72
CA GLY A 235 -4.58 23.76 -15.16
C GLY A 235 -4.34 22.63 -14.16
N GLU A 236 -3.07 22.29 -14.03
CA GLU A 236 -2.62 21.20 -13.19
C GLU A 236 -1.35 21.55 -12.41
N ALA A 237 -1.14 20.89 -11.29
CA ALA A 237 0.09 20.95 -10.52
C ALA A 237 0.42 19.57 -9.96
N GLU A 238 1.70 19.26 -9.87
CA GLU A 238 2.17 18.01 -9.24
C GLU A 238 2.91 18.34 -7.94
N VAL A 239 2.64 17.56 -6.89
CA VAL A 239 3.33 17.63 -5.60
C VAL A 239 4.17 16.37 -5.42
N ASP A 240 5.48 16.56 -5.23
CA ASP A 240 6.38 15.45 -4.91
C ASP A 240 6.25 15.08 -3.42
N LEU A 241 5.77 13.86 -3.17
CA LEU A 241 5.56 13.33 -1.83
C LEU A 241 6.80 12.60 -1.28
N GLN A 242 7.80 12.30 -2.12
CA GLN A 242 9.00 11.58 -1.70
C GLN A 242 9.71 12.22 -0.50
N PRO A 243 9.92 13.55 -0.44
CA PRO A 243 10.59 14.17 0.70
C PRO A 243 9.83 13.99 2.01
N MET A 244 8.49 14.08 1.97
CA MET A 244 7.63 13.96 3.14
C MET A 244 7.57 12.52 3.65
N ILE A 245 7.33 11.57 2.74
CA ILE A 245 7.20 10.15 3.08
C ILE A 245 8.56 9.57 3.51
N THR A 246 9.64 9.89 2.81
CA THR A 246 11.00 9.47 3.21
C THR A 246 11.34 9.97 4.61
N SER A 247 10.96 11.21 4.93
CA SER A 247 11.14 11.75 6.28
C SER A 247 10.31 10.99 7.29
N ALA A 248 9.01 10.77 7.05
CA ALA A 248 8.15 9.99 7.95
C ALA A 248 8.71 8.58 8.24
N MET A 249 9.21 7.88 7.21
CA MET A 249 9.80 6.55 7.36
C MET A 249 11.14 6.56 8.12
N ALA A 250 11.98 7.58 7.92
CA ALA A 250 13.28 7.68 8.57
C ALA A 250 13.19 7.96 10.08
N PHE A 251 12.14 8.66 10.51
CA PHE A 251 11.97 9.09 11.89
C PHE A 251 11.16 8.13 12.77
N GLY A 252 10.61 7.05 12.20
CA GLY A 252 9.94 5.99 12.95
C GLY A 252 8.57 6.43 13.48
N ASP A 253 8.43 6.53 14.81
CA ASP A 253 7.21 7.02 15.46
C ASP A 253 7.34 8.54 15.73
N PRO A 254 6.75 9.39 14.87
CA PRO A 254 6.85 10.85 15.03
C PRO A 254 6.21 11.36 16.31
N GLU A 255 5.34 10.59 17.00
CA GLU A 255 4.78 10.97 18.30
C GLU A 255 5.84 11.07 19.41
N LEU A 256 6.99 10.41 19.23
CA LEU A 256 8.12 10.45 20.15
C LEU A 256 9.05 11.65 19.92
N LEU A 257 8.79 12.45 18.89
CA LEU A 257 9.64 13.57 18.48
C LEU A 257 8.97 14.91 18.76
N GLY A 258 9.76 15.86 19.29
CA GLY A 258 9.31 17.24 19.48
C GLY A 258 9.19 17.98 18.15
N ASN A 259 8.49 19.12 18.17
CA ASN A 259 8.29 19.94 16.97
C ASN A 259 9.64 20.35 16.36
N MET A 260 9.89 19.98 15.11
CA MET A 260 11.15 20.28 14.42
C MET A 260 10.98 20.33 12.89
N GLN A 261 11.86 21.06 12.23
CA GLN A 261 11.97 21.02 10.76
C GLN A 261 12.79 19.80 10.35
N ILE A 262 12.24 18.99 9.44
CA ILE A 262 12.85 17.73 8.99
C ILE A 262 13.24 17.75 7.51
N GLY A 263 12.68 18.67 6.72
CA GLY A 263 12.95 18.72 5.29
C GLY A 263 12.50 20.02 4.63
N LYS A 264 12.81 20.12 3.33
CA LYS A 264 12.39 21.23 2.48
C LYS A 264 12.31 20.75 1.03
N TRP A 265 11.21 21.05 0.35
CA TRP A 265 11.08 20.91 -1.09
C TRP A 265 11.36 22.27 -1.75
N LEU A 266 12.46 22.34 -2.50
CA LEU A 266 12.95 23.60 -3.07
C LEU A 266 12.18 23.97 -4.33
N LYS A 267 11.83 25.25 -4.44
CA LYS A 267 11.26 25.82 -5.65
C LYS A 267 12.31 25.82 -6.75
N THR A 268 11.97 25.23 -7.88
CA THR A 268 12.82 25.19 -9.07
C THR A 268 12.09 25.80 -10.25
N SER A 269 12.64 25.68 -11.47
CA SER A 269 11.96 26.14 -12.69
C SER A 269 11.03 25.08 -13.30
N ASP A 270 11.21 23.82 -12.90
CA ASP A 270 10.55 22.64 -13.44
C ASP A 270 9.46 22.07 -12.52
N ASN A 271 9.23 22.66 -11.34
CA ASN A 271 8.14 22.31 -10.44
C ASN A 271 7.09 23.43 -10.31
N ALA A 272 5.94 23.10 -9.73
CA ALA A 272 4.82 24.01 -9.57
C ALA A 272 4.92 24.91 -8.32
N LEU A 273 6.02 24.86 -7.55
CA LEU A 273 6.13 25.64 -6.30
C LEU A 273 6.23 27.15 -6.58
N ILE A 274 5.44 27.94 -5.85
CA ILE A 274 5.56 29.40 -5.82
C ILE A 274 6.76 29.81 -4.95
N SER A 275 7.00 29.06 -3.87
CA SER A 275 8.12 29.27 -2.95
C SER A 275 8.54 27.94 -2.32
N ASP A 276 9.73 27.89 -1.72
CA ASP A 276 10.20 26.66 -1.09
C ASP A 276 9.22 26.20 0.00
N SER A 277 8.89 24.92 -0.03
CA SER A 277 7.98 24.29 0.93
C SER A 277 8.76 23.61 2.06
N ILE A 278 8.36 23.83 3.30
CA ILE A 278 9.04 23.26 4.47
C ILE A 278 8.27 22.04 4.97
N VAL A 279 9.00 20.98 5.33
CA VAL A 279 8.47 19.78 5.99
C VAL A 279 8.86 19.82 7.47
N ASN A 280 7.86 19.77 8.35
CA ASN A 280 8.03 19.83 9.80
C ASN A 280 7.35 18.66 10.48
N ILE A 281 7.85 18.23 11.64
CA ILE A 281 7.06 17.46 12.62
C ILE A 281 6.37 18.48 13.52
N VAL A 282 5.04 18.39 13.63
CA VAL A 282 4.24 19.21 14.55
C VAL A 282 3.18 18.32 15.19
N ASP A 283 3.18 18.26 16.52
CA ASP A 283 2.24 17.45 17.32
C ASP A 283 2.22 15.97 16.90
N GLY A 284 3.41 15.39 16.72
CA GLY A 284 3.55 13.98 16.34
C GLY A 284 3.20 13.63 14.89
N LYS A 285 2.97 14.64 14.04
CA LYS A 285 2.63 14.44 12.62
C LYS A 285 3.63 15.13 11.71
N VAL A 286 3.98 14.50 10.61
CA VAL A 286 4.75 15.13 9.54
C VAL A 286 3.81 16.03 8.75
N LYS A 287 4.14 17.31 8.63
CA LYS A 287 3.31 18.31 7.96
C LYS A 287 4.11 19.09 6.95
N GLN A 288 3.55 19.28 5.77
CA GLN A 288 4.13 20.09 4.71
C GLN A 288 3.10 21.09 4.19
N GLU A 289 3.53 22.34 4.03
CA GLU A 289 2.70 23.41 3.46
C GLU A 289 3.22 23.74 2.06
N VAL A 290 2.34 23.69 1.06
CA VAL A 290 2.69 23.99 -0.34
C VAL A 290 1.78 25.08 -0.90
N SER A 291 2.38 25.95 -1.70
CA SER A 291 1.71 26.94 -2.54
C SER A 291 2.12 26.69 -3.98
N LEU A 292 1.14 26.47 -4.85
CA LEU A 292 1.35 25.94 -6.19
C LEU A 292 0.82 26.90 -7.26
N GLN A 293 1.61 27.11 -8.29
CA GLN A 293 1.20 27.77 -9.52
C GLN A 293 0.73 26.71 -10.51
N LEU A 294 -0.49 26.85 -11.03
CA LEU A 294 -1.03 25.92 -12.01
C LEU A 294 -0.28 26.04 -13.34
N GLN A 295 0.03 24.89 -13.93
CA GLN A 295 0.67 24.74 -15.23
C GLN A 295 -0.39 24.46 -16.29
N ASN A 296 -0.04 24.66 -17.57
CA ASN A 296 -0.93 24.44 -18.72
C ASN A 296 -2.21 25.31 -18.71
N VAL A 297 -2.17 26.46 -18.03
CA VAL A 297 -3.25 27.47 -17.99
C VAL A 297 -2.66 28.88 -18.00
N GLU A 298 -3.44 29.87 -18.45
CA GLU A 298 -3.02 31.28 -18.53
C GLU A 298 -2.78 31.92 -17.16
N SER A 299 -3.51 31.47 -16.11
CA SER A 299 -3.33 31.92 -14.73
C SER A 299 -4.03 30.97 -13.75
N GLY A 300 -3.56 30.90 -12.51
CA GLY A 300 -4.19 30.11 -11.44
C GLY A 300 -3.20 29.70 -10.36
N GLU A 301 -3.60 29.85 -9.10
CA GLU A 301 -2.79 29.48 -7.93
C GLU A 301 -3.64 28.70 -6.93
N ILE A 302 -3.02 27.69 -6.31
CA ILE A 302 -3.57 26.93 -5.18
C ILE A 302 -2.72 27.27 -3.97
N GLU A 303 -3.34 27.88 -2.96
CA GLU A 303 -2.66 28.31 -1.76
C GLU A 303 -3.09 27.53 -0.52
N GLY A 304 -2.10 27.24 0.34
CA GLY A 304 -2.33 26.68 1.66
C GLY A 304 -2.69 25.20 1.65
N THR A 305 -2.15 24.44 0.68
CA THR A 305 -2.31 22.98 0.71
C THR A 305 -1.43 22.43 1.82
N ARG A 306 -2.06 21.91 2.88
CA ARG A 306 -1.35 21.26 4.00
C ARG A 306 -1.51 19.76 3.87
N THR A 307 -0.40 19.06 3.73
CA THR A 307 -0.36 17.60 3.82
C THR A 307 0.02 17.18 5.25
N GLU A 308 -0.72 16.26 5.85
CA GLU A 308 -0.41 15.65 7.16
C GLU A 308 -0.71 14.14 7.23
#